data_AF-A0A8S9I5Q1-F1
#
_entry.id   AF-A0A8S9I5Q1-F1
#
_cell.length_a   1.000
_cell.length_b   1.000
_cell.length_c   1.000
_cell.angle_alpha   90.00
_cell.angle_beta   90.00
_cell.angle_gamma   90.00
#
_symmetry.space_group_name_H-M   'P 1'
#
loop_
_entity.id
_entity.type
_entity.pdbx_description
1 polymer ?
#
loop_
_entity_poly.entity_id
_entity_poly.type
_entity_poly.pdbx_seq_one_letter_code
_entity_poly.pdbx_strand_id
1 'polypeptide(L)'
;MTEREAYVKMDVAHAKDVPRSDELYEIKTVVRELKLGLKMAQDRERTNTAQLAAAEKLGNQAASLEAPLRVVSNERKSALEQVSFLEAKVESSANKFSDDLRRATYDAKKALADSYLDVLVSLKEKWEKKKAASDCEAHLREVKANIDILKEIMNNNLLASDELLCLLMKEVELGSELDVMAVSNFSVEKLDLLQITEDLPEDFFAKVPSAVNDTGDEMKRAGGQFEDGEFDIEE
;
A
#
# COMPACT_ATOMS: atom_id res chain seq x y z
N MET A 1 12.82 15.20 -128.80
CA MET A 1 12.24 14.77 -127.52
C MET A 1 10.97 15.57 -127.32
N THR A 2 9.82 14.95 -127.60
CA THR A 2 8.51 15.61 -127.53
C THR A 2 8.05 15.66 -126.09
N GLU A 3 7.40 16.75 -125.68
CA GLU A 3 6.83 16.98 -124.34
C GLU A 3 6.03 15.77 -123.79
N ARG A 4 5.42 14.99 -124.70
CA ARG A 4 4.77 13.70 -124.39
C ARG A 4 5.68 12.62 -123.79
N GLU A 5 6.94 12.50 -124.20
CA GLU A 5 7.86 11.50 -123.65
C GLU A 5 8.31 11.86 -122.23
N ALA A 6 8.42 13.16 -121.92
CA ALA A 6 8.71 13.64 -120.58
C ALA A 6 7.52 13.37 -119.64
N TYR A 7 6.30 13.65 -120.09
CA TYR A 7 5.07 13.31 -119.35
C TYR A 7 4.94 11.79 -119.10
N VAL A 8 5.18 10.95 -120.11
CA VAL A 8 5.09 9.48 -119.93
C VAL A 8 6.17 8.94 -118.98
N LYS A 9 7.40 9.46 -119.04
CA LYS A 9 8.45 9.08 -118.07
C LYS A 9 8.12 9.53 -116.65
N MET A 10 7.54 10.71 -116.50
CA MET A 10 7.11 11.24 -115.21
C MET A 10 5.94 10.40 -114.66
N ASP A 11 4.95 10.06 -115.47
CA ASP A 11 3.82 9.22 -115.08
C ASP A 11 4.25 7.79 -114.72
N VAL A 12 5.21 7.21 -115.45
CA VAL A 12 5.76 5.88 -115.15
C VAL A 12 6.64 5.89 -113.91
N ALA A 13 7.39 6.98 -113.65
CA ALA A 13 8.13 7.14 -112.40
C ALA A 13 7.17 7.31 -111.22
N HIS A 14 6.13 8.14 -111.36
CA HIS A 14 5.08 8.29 -110.35
C HIS A 14 4.30 7.01 -110.09
N ALA A 15 4.04 6.18 -111.12
CA ALA A 15 3.40 4.88 -110.95
C ALA A 15 4.27 3.84 -110.23
N LYS A 16 5.60 3.99 -110.27
CA LYS A 16 6.55 3.14 -109.53
C LYS A 16 6.76 3.59 -108.07
N ASP A 17 6.49 4.86 -107.77
CA ASP A 17 6.45 5.41 -106.40
C ASP A 17 5.11 5.11 -105.68
N VAL A 18 4.15 4.46 -106.35
CA VAL A 18 2.91 3.97 -105.71
C VAL A 18 3.23 2.70 -104.91
N PRO A 19 2.98 2.70 -103.58
CA PRO A 19 3.25 1.55 -102.72
C PRO A 19 2.56 0.27 -103.21
N ARG A 20 3.21 -0.88 -103.05
CA ARG A 20 2.58 -2.17 -103.36
C ARG A 20 1.49 -2.49 -102.32
N SER A 21 0.51 -3.31 -102.70
CA SER A 21 -0.68 -3.59 -101.89
C SER A 21 -0.39 -4.27 -100.54
N ASP A 22 0.69 -5.06 -100.47
CA ASP A 22 1.22 -5.71 -99.27
C ASP A 22 1.84 -4.70 -98.30
N GLU A 23 2.66 -3.77 -98.79
CA GLU A 23 3.22 -2.66 -97.99
C GLU A 23 2.10 -1.78 -97.40
N LEU A 24 1.04 -1.52 -98.17
CA LEU A 24 -0.10 -0.74 -97.71
C LEU A 24 -0.94 -1.47 -96.65
N TYR A 25 -1.01 -2.81 -96.70
CA TYR A 25 -1.65 -3.63 -95.68
C TYR A 25 -0.86 -3.61 -94.36
N GLU A 26 0.47 -3.75 -94.43
CA GLU A 26 1.36 -3.64 -93.26
C GLU A 26 1.28 -2.25 -92.62
N ILE A 27 1.33 -1.18 -93.43
CA ILE A 27 1.13 0.19 -92.93
C ILE A 27 -0.20 0.33 -92.22
N LYS A 28 -1.28 -0.23 -92.77
CA LYS A 28 -2.62 -0.19 -92.14
C LYS A 28 -2.64 -0.94 -90.80
N THR A 29 -1.93 -2.06 -90.69
CA THR A 29 -1.81 -2.83 -89.45
C THR A 29 -1.05 -2.05 -88.38
N VAL A 30 0.13 -1.54 -88.73
CA VAL A 30 0.96 -0.70 -87.85
C VAL A 30 0.18 0.55 -87.40
N VAL A 31 -0.55 1.21 -88.30
CA VAL A 31 -1.40 2.36 -87.95
C VAL A 31 -2.49 2.00 -86.94
N ARG A 32 -3.10 0.81 -87.04
CA ARG A 32 -4.10 0.36 -86.06
C ARG A 32 -3.48 0.08 -84.69
N GLU A 33 -2.32 -0.56 -84.66
CA GLU A 33 -1.59 -0.85 -83.42
C GLU A 33 -1.12 0.44 -82.73
N LEU A 34 -0.54 1.38 -83.49
CA LEU A 34 -0.16 2.70 -82.99
C LEU A 34 -1.36 3.47 -82.44
N LYS A 35 -2.51 3.41 -83.13
CA LYS A 35 -3.74 4.05 -82.65
C LYS A 35 -4.23 3.45 -81.32
N LEU A 36 -4.14 2.13 -81.17
CA LEU A 36 -4.50 1.45 -79.93
C LEU A 36 -3.51 1.76 -78.80
N GLY A 37 -2.21 1.74 -79.10
CA GLY A 37 -1.13 2.14 -78.20
C GLY A 37 -1.27 3.57 -77.69
N LEU A 38 -1.60 4.52 -78.58
CA LEU A 38 -1.84 5.92 -78.23
C LEU A 38 -3.03 6.05 -77.27
N LYS A 39 -4.14 5.32 -77.52
CA LYS A 39 -5.32 5.35 -76.64
C LYS A 39 -4.98 4.82 -75.24
N MET A 40 -4.27 3.70 -75.16
CA MET A 40 -3.83 3.13 -73.88
C MET A 40 -2.86 4.07 -73.15
N ALA A 41 -1.95 4.73 -73.87
CA ALA A 41 -1.04 5.70 -73.29
C ALA A 41 -1.78 6.91 -72.71
N GLN A 42 -2.79 7.43 -73.43
CA GLN A 42 -3.60 8.54 -72.98
C GLN A 42 -4.46 8.20 -71.77
N ASP A 43 -5.05 7.00 -71.73
CA ASP A 43 -5.81 6.54 -70.56
C ASP A 43 -4.92 6.37 -69.33
N ARG A 44 -3.72 5.81 -69.51
CA ARG A 44 -2.72 5.73 -68.44
C ARG A 44 -2.28 7.10 -67.95
N GLU A 45 -2.07 8.06 -68.84
CA GLU A 45 -1.73 9.44 -68.49
C GLU A 45 -2.82 10.07 -67.61
N ARG A 46 -4.09 9.93 -68.00
CA ARG A 46 -5.23 10.42 -67.18
C ARG A 46 -5.26 9.78 -65.80
N THR A 47 -5.04 8.46 -65.70
CA THR A 47 -4.98 7.76 -64.42
C THR A 47 -3.81 8.25 -63.57
N ASN A 48 -2.63 8.43 -64.16
CA ASN A 48 -1.45 8.92 -63.46
C ASN A 48 -1.65 10.36 -62.94
N THR A 49 -2.28 11.24 -63.72
CA THR A 49 -2.61 12.60 -63.28
C THR A 49 -3.56 12.59 -62.09
N ALA A 50 -4.58 11.73 -62.10
CA ALA A 50 -5.49 11.58 -60.96
C ALA A 50 -4.78 11.02 -59.71
N GLN A 51 -3.87 10.06 -59.89
CA GLN A 51 -3.05 9.52 -58.79
C GLN A 51 -2.09 10.57 -58.22
N LEU A 52 -1.49 11.41 -59.06
CA LEU A 52 -0.58 12.46 -58.64
C LEU A 52 -1.32 13.52 -57.81
N ALA A 53 -2.51 13.95 -58.25
CA ALA A 53 -3.35 14.86 -57.47
C ALA A 53 -3.78 14.27 -56.11
N ALA A 54 -4.06 12.96 -56.07
CA ALA A 54 -4.37 12.27 -54.81
C ALA A 54 -3.16 12.19 -53.88
N ALA A 55 -1.97 11.91 -54.41
CA ALA A 55 -0.72 11.87 -53.67
C ALA A 55 -0.34 13.24 -53.11
N GLU A 56 -0.49 14.31 -53.89
CA GLU A 56 -0.28 15.69 -53.42
C GLU A 56 -1.25 16.05 -52.28
N LYS A 57 -2.53 15.69 -52.40
CA LYS A 57 -3.51 15.91 -51.33
C LYS A 57 -3.10 15.19 -50.03
N LEU A 58 -2.65 13.94 -50.12
CA LEU A 58 -2.16 13.18 -48.97
C LEU A 58 -0.89 13.80 -48.38
N GLY A 59 0.03 14.27 -49.21
CA GLY A 59 1.24 14.98 -48.78
C GLY A 59 0.90 16.25 -47.99
N ASN A 60 -0.04 17.05 -48.49
CA ASN A 60 -0.50 18.26 -47.80
C ASN A 60 -1.20 17.93 -46.46
N GLN A 61 -1.97 16.84 -46.41
CA GLN A 61 -2.58 16.36 -45.16
C GLN A 61 -1.52 15.91 -44.15
N ALA A 62 -0.50 15.17 -44.59
CA ALA A 62 0.60 14.76 -43.74
C ALA A 62 1.37 15.97 -43.19
N ALA A 63 1.68 16.96 -44.04
CA ALA A 63 2.33 18.20 -43.63
C ALA A 63 1.49 18.99 -42.60
N SER A 64 0.17 19.03 -42.77
CA SER A 64 -0.72 19.72 -41.83
C SER A 64 -0.77 19.07 -40.44
N LEU A 65 -0.43 17.79 -40.30
CA LEU A 65 -0.47 17.05 -39.03
C LEU A 65 0.86 17.05 -38.27
N GLU A 66 1.96 17.44 -38.91
CA GLU A 66 3.30 17.35 -38.31
C GLU A 66 3.46 18.25 -37.07
N ALA A 67 3.02 19.51 -37.15
CA ALA A 67 3.10 20.44 -36.03
C ALA A 67 2.18 20.03 -34.85
N PRO A 68 0.89 19.70 -35.07
CA PRO A 68 0.03 19.16 -34.02
C PRO A 68 0.61 17.94 -33.30
N LEU A 69 1.21 16.98 -34.03
CA LEU A 69 1.83 15.80 -33.44
C LEU A 69 3.02 16.15 -32.53
N ARG A 70 3.83 17.14 -32.92
CA ARG A 70 4.93 17.62 -32.08
C ARG A 70 4.42 18.22 -30.77
N VAL A 71 3.35 19.02 -30.83
CA VAL A 71 2.71 19.62 -29.65
C VAL A 71 2.20 18.53 -28.71
N VAL A 72 1.38 17.62 -29.23
CA VAL A 72 0.82 16.50 -28.44
C VAL A 72 1.93 15.63 -27.85
N SER A 73 3.03 15.40 -28.57
CA SER A 73 4.16 14.64 -28.05
C SER A 73 4.85 15.35 -26.87
N ASN A 74 5.01 16.67 -26.93
CA ASN A 74 5.60 17.45 -25.85
C ASN A 74 4.67 17.55 -24.63
N GLU A 75 3.37 17.72 -24.85
CA GLU A 75 2.35 17.70 -23.80
C GLU A 75 2.32 16.34 -23.10
N ARG A 76 2.34 15.24 -23.86
CA ARG A 76 2.44 13.88 -23.31
C ARG A 76 3.69 13.73 -22.45
N LYS A 77 4.83 14.26 -22.91
CA LYS A 77 6.09 14.22 -22.14
C LYS A 77 5.96 15.00 -20.83
N SER A 78 5.43 16.22 -20.87
CA SER A 78 5.22 17.03 -19.66
C SER A 78 4.22 16.39 -18.71
N ALA A 79 3.14 15.78 -19.21
CA ALA A 79 2.16 15.07 -18.40
C ALA A 79 2.79 13.85 -17.69
N LEU A 80 3.65 13.10 -18.38
CA LEU A 80 4.39 11.98 -17.77
C LEU A 80 5.29 12.46 -16.63
N GLU A 81 6.00 13.58 -16.80
CA GLU A 81 6.83 14.16 -15.73
C GLU A 81 5.99 14.58 -14.50
N GLN A 82 4.81 15.18 -14.73
CA GLN A 82 3.89 15.51 -13.63
C GLN A 82 3.34 14.28 -12.93
N VAL A 83 2.99 13.23 -13.68
CA VAL A 83 2.54 11.95 -13.11
C VAL A 83 3.64 11.35 -12.23
N SER A 84 4.88 11.25 -12.72
CA SER A 84 5.99 10.73 -11.91
C SER A 84 6.25 11.55 -10.63
N PHE A 85 6.11 12.88 -10.70
CA PHE A 85 6.22 13.72 -9.50
C PHE A 85 5.09 13.45 -8.49
N LEU A 86 3.86 13.32 -8.96
CA LEU A 86 2.71 13.05 -8.10
C LEU A 86 2.77 11.64 -7.51
N GLU A 87 3.18 10.64 -8.28
CA GLU A 87 3.41 9.27 -7.79
C GLU A 87 4.43 9.27 -6.66
N ALA A 88 5.57 9.96 -6.81
CA ALA A 88 6.57 10.06 -5.76
C ALA A 88 6.02 10.76 -4.50
N LYS A 89 5.15 11.76 -4.66
CA LYS A 89 4.50 12.45 -3.55
C LYS A 89 3.49 11.56 -2.82
N VAL A 90 2.68 10.81 -3.57
CA VAL A 90 1.74 9.84 -3.00
C VAL A 90 2.51 8.79 -2.21
N GLU A 91 3.56 8.21 -2.78
CA GLU A 91 4.39 7.21 -2.13
C GLU A 91 5.04 7.76 -0.84
N SER A 92 5.65 8.94 -0.90
CA SER A 92 6.23 9.59 0.29
C SER A 92 5.19 9.86 1.37
N SER A 93 3.98 10.30 0.99
CA SER A 93 2.90 10.56 1.93
C SER A 93 2.35 9.29 2.57
N ALA A 94 2.24 8.20 1.81
CA ALA A 94 1.80 6.89 2.30
C ALA A 94 2.79 6.33 3.33
N ASN A 95 4.09 6.44 3.05
CA ASN A 95 5.14 6.02 3.98
C ASN A 95 5.10 6.83 5.29
N LYS A 96 4.97 8.16 5.20
CA LYS A 96 4.83 9.01 6.39
C LYS A 96 3.59 8.64 7.21
N PHE A 97 2.45 8.44 6.55
CA PHE A 97 1.21 8.05 7.23
C PHE A 97 1.36 6.69 7.94
N SER A 98 2.01 5.72 7.30
CA SER A 98 2.29 4.41 7.90
C SER A 98 3.14 4.54 9.17
N ASP A 99 4.19 5.37 9.13
CA ASP A 99 5.05 5.62 10.28
C ASP A 99 4.32 6.34 11.43
N ASP A 100 3.52 7.35 11.11
CA ASP A 100 2.72 8.09 12.09
C ASP A 100 1.69 7.16 12.76
N LEU A 101 1.02 6.30 11.99
CA LEU A 101 0.08 5.30 12.50
C LEU A 101 0.76 4.29 13.43
N ARG A 102 1.94 3.80 13.05
CA ARG A 102 2.73 2.86 13.86
C ARG A 102 3.14 3.51 15.19
N ARG A 103 3.57 4.77 15.16
CA ARG A 103 3.93 5.53 16.36
C ARG A 103 2.72 5.75 17.27
N ALA A 104 1.60 6.22 16.73
CA ALA A 104 0.38 6.45 17.49
C ALA A 104 -0.13 5.16 18.16
N THR A 105 -0.05 4.02 17.47
CA THR A 105 -0.43 2.72 18.02
C THR A 105 0.48 2.31 19.19
N TYR A 106 1.79 2.53 19.07
CA TYR A 106 2.73 2.26 20.15
C TYR A 106 2.47 3.16 21.36
N ASP A 107 2.27 4.47 21.14
CA ASP A 107 2.02 5.43 22.21
C ASP A 107 0.72 5.11 22.96
N ALA A 108 -0.34 4.72 22.25
CA ALA A 108 -1.61 4.29 22.85
C ALA A 108 -1.44 3.02 23.71
N LYS A 109 -0.71 2.02 23.21
CA LYS A 109 -0.41 0.79 23.96
C LYS A 109 0.42 1.08 25.21
N LYS A 110 1.38 1.99 25.10
CA LYS A 110 2.21 2.43 26.23
C LYS A 110 1.35 3.13 27.29
N ALA A 111 0.49 4.07 26.90
CA ALA A 111 -0.41 4.75 27.83
C ALA A 111 -1.35 3.76 28.55
N LEU A 112 -1.86 2.74 27.83
CA LEU A 112 -2.65 1.67 28.44
C LEU A 112 -1.82 0.86 29.46
N ALA A 113 -0.60 0.46 29.11
CA ALA A 113 0.28 -0.26 30.03
C ALA A 113 0.62 0.57 31.29
N ASP A 114 0.90 1.86 31.12
CA ASP A 114 1.18 2.79 32.22
C ASP A 114 -0.04 2.90 33.16
N SER A 115 -1.27 2.96 32.61
CA SER A 115 -2.50 2.99 33.42
C SER A 115 -2.73 1.69 34.20
N TYR A 116 -2.47 0.52 33.59
CA TYR A 116 -2.56 -0.75 34.30
C TYR A 116 -1.52 -0.86 35.40
N LEU A 117 -0.32 -0.34 35.17
CA LEU A 117 0.74 -0.32 36.18
C LEU A 117 0.32 0.50 37.39
N ASP A 118 -0.30 1.66 37.19
CA ASP A 118 -0.82 2.51 38.28
C ASP A 118 -1.86 1.79 39.14
N VAL A 119 -2.83 1.11 38.50
CA VAL A 119 -3.83 0.29 39.20
C VAL A 119 -3.17 -0.83 40.01
N LEU A 120 -2.17 -1.52 39.45
CA LEU A 120 -1.45 -2.59 40.13
C LEU A 120 -0.64 -2.07 41.33
N VAL A 121 -0.03 -0.90 41.23
CA VAL A 121 0.69 -0.26 42.34
C VAL A 121 -0.29 0.10 43.46
N SER A 122 -1.41 0.73 43.13
CA SER A 122 -2.48 1.07 44.10
C SER A 122 -3.04 -0.17 44.80
N LEU A 123 -3.26 -1.25 44.03
CA LEU A 123 -3.73 -2.52 44.58
C LEU A 123 -2.71 -3.13 45.56
N LYS A 124 -1.43 -3.12 45.20
CA LYS A 124 -0.35 -3.62 46.06
C LYS A 124 -0.28 -2.83 47.36
N GLU A 125 -0.33 -1.51 47.33
CA GLU A 125 -0.33 -0.68 48.54
C GLU A 125 -1.52 -0.97 49.45
N LYS A 126 -2.73 -1.13 48.88
CA LYS A 126 -3.92 -1.49 49.65
C LYS A 126 -3.81 -2.89 50.26
N TRP A 127 -3.23 -3.84 49.52
CA TRP A 127 -3.00 -5.20 50.01
C TRP A 127 -2.07 -5.22 51.23
N GLU A 128 -0.95 -4.49 51.19
CA GLU A 128 -0.03 -4.38 52.33
C GLU A 128 -0.71 -3.73 53.55
N LYS A 129 -1.50 -2.67 53.36
CA LYS A 129 -2.30 -2.08 54.45
C LYS A 129 -3.29 -3.07 55.04
N LYS A 130 -3.95 -3.87 54.19
CA LYS A 130 -4.91 -4.88 54.66
C LYS A 130 -4.23 -5.97 55.48
N LYS A 131 -3.01 -6.37 55.10
CA LYS A 131 -2.20 -7.33 55.86
C LYS A 131 -1.89 -6.79 57.26
N ALA A 132 -1.39 -5.56 57.36
CA ALA A 132 -1.14 -4.90 58.64
C ALA A 132 -2.42 -4.77 59.50
N ALA A 133 -3.55 -4.39 58.88
CA ALA A 133 -4.83 -4.31 59.58
C ALA A 133 -5.27 -5.68 60.12
N SER A 134 -5.11 -6.75 59.35
CA SER A 134 -5.44 -8.11 59.79
C SER A 134 -4.54 -8.60 60.93
N ASP A 135 -3.25 -8.26 60.91
CA ASP A 135 -2.32 -8.56 62.00
C ASP A 135 -2.72 -7.80 63.29
N CYS A 136 -3.02 -6.50 63.18
CA CYS A 136 -3.50 -5.67 64.30
C CYS A 136 -4.83 -6.19 64.86
N GLU A 137 -5.77 -6.58 64.00
CA GLU A 137 -7.05 -7.16 64.40
C GLU A 137 -6.86 -8.50 65.15
N ALA A 138 -5.88 -9.31 64.73
CA ALA A 138 -5.52 -10.55 65.42
C ALA A 138 -4.97 -10.28 66.83
N HIS A 139 -4.05 -9.32 66.96
CA HIS A 139 -3.53 -8.90 68.26
C HIS A 139 -4.60 -8.29 69.17
N LEU A 140 -5.52 -7.49 68.63
CA LEU A 140 -6.64 -6.94 69.40
C LEU A 140 -7.55 -8.04 69.94
N ARG A 141 -7.85 -9.07 69.13
CA ARG A 141 -8.61 -10.24 69.56
C ARG A 141 -7.90 -11.00 70.68
N GLU A 142 -6.59 -11.18 70.59
CA GLU A 142 -5.78 -11.80 71.63
C GLU A 142 -5.80 -11.01 72.94
N VAL A 143 -5.58 -9.69 72.88
CA VAL A 143 -5.62 -8.81 74.07
C VAL A 143 -7.00 -8.85 74.73
N LYS A 144 -8.09 -8.82 73.97
CA LYS A 144 -9.46 -8.98 74.50
C LYS A 144 -9.66 -10.31 75.22
N ALA A 145 -9.22 -11.42 74.63
CA ALA A 145 -9.29 -12.73 75.28
C ALA A 145 -8.45 -12.78 76.56
N ASN A 146 -7.25 -12.21 76.56
CA ASN A 146 -6.38 -12.13 77.73
C ASN A 146 -7.02 -11.30 78.86
N ILE A 147 -7.68 -10.19 78.52
CA ILE A 147 -8.44 -9.37 79.48
C ILE A 147 -9.57 -10.18 80.11
N ASP A 148 -10.34 -10.93 79.31
CA ASP A 148 -11.45 -11.74 79.81
C ASP A 148 -10.96 -12.85 80.75
N ILE A 149 -9.86 -13.54 80.39
CA ILE A 149 -9.21 -14.54 81.25
C ILE A 149 -8.70 -13.89 82.55
N LEU A 150 -8.04 -12.74 82.47
CA LEU A 150 -7.49 -12.06 83.65
C LEU A 150 -8.59 -11.63 84.62
N LYS A 151 -9.72 -11.11 84.09
CA LYS A 151 -10.92 -10.81 84.88
C LYS A 151 -11.44 -12.06 85.60
N GLU A 152 -11.49 -13.21 84.93
CA GLU A 152 -11.89 -14.48 85.54
C GLU A 152 -10.95 -14.91 86.67
N ILE A 153 -9.63 -14.81 86.46
CA ILE A 153 -8.64 -15.17 87.48
C ILE A 153 -8.72 -14.22 88.69
N MET A 154 -8.87 -12.91 88.48
CA MET A 154 -8.99 -11.91 89.56
C MET A 154 -10.21 -12.16 90.45
N ASN A 155 -11.32 -12.67 89.89
CA ASN A 155 -12.50 -13.06 90.67
C ASN A 155 -12.20 -14.20 91.67
N ASN A 156 -11.11 -14.95 91.49
CA ASN A 156 -10.67 -16.04 92.37
C ASN A 156 -9.58 -15.61 93.39
N ASN A 157 -9.49 -14.32 93.73
CA ASN A 157 -8.59 -13.71 94.74
C ASN A 157 -7.13 -13.45 94.31
N LEU A 158 -6.85 -13.32 93.00
CA LEU A 158 -5.54 -12.83 92.53
C LEU A 158 -5.51 -11.30 92.43
N LEU A 159 -4.39 -10.68 92.83
CA LEU A 159 -4.15 -9.24 92.64
C LEU A 159 -3.33 -9.01 91.36
N ALA A 160 -3.99 -8.61 90.27
CA ALA A 160 -3.37 -8.30 88.97
C ALA A 160 -4.01 -7.06 88.30
N SER A 161 -4.45 -6.10 89.12
CA SER A 161 -5.17 -4.90 88.66
C SER A 161 -4.31 -4.00 87.76
N ASP A 162 -2.99 -3.96 88.01
CA ASP A 162 -2.05 -3.15 87.24
C ASP A 162 -1.88 -3.72 85.82
N GLU A 163 -1.75 -5.04 85.70
CA GLU A 163 -1.72 -5.74 84.40
C GLU A 163 -3.04 -5.58 83.65
N LEU A 164 -4.18 -5.66 84.34
CA LEU A 164 -5.50 -5.44 83.72
C LEU A 164 -5.60 -4.02 83.14
N LEU A 165 -5.16 -3.02 83.90
CA LEU A 165 -5.16 -1.63 83.44
C LEU A 165 -4.23 -1.44 82.24
N CYS A 166 -3.04 -2.07 82.27
CA CYS A 166 -2.10 -2.04 81.16
C CYS A 166 -2.68 -2.68 79.87
N LEU A 167 -3.39 -3.81 80.00
CA LEU A 167 -4.03 -4.48 78.86
C LEU A 167 -5.22 -3.68 78.31
N LEU A 168 -6.02 -3.05 79.18
CA LEU A 168 -7.11 -2.17 78.74
C LEU A 168 -6.59 -0.95 77.95
N MET A 169 -5.46 -0.37 78.38
CA MET A 169 -4.80 0.69 77.62
C MET A 169 -4.36 0.21 76.24
N LYS A 170 -3.79 -1.00 76.18
CA LYS A 170 -3.34 -1.62 74.92
C LYS A 170 -4.50 -2.00 73.99
N GLU A 171 -5.65 -2.39 74.53
CA GLU A 171 -6.88 -2.62 73.75
C GLU A 171 -7.32 -1.32 73.04
N VAL A 172 -7.31 -0.20 73.74
CA VAL A 172 -7.67 1.12 73.18
C VAL A 172 -6.65 1.56 72.12
N GLU A 173 -5.36 1.35 72.38
CA GLU A 173 -4.28 1.66 71.43
C GLU A 173 -4.43 0.86 70.12
N LEU A 174 -4.53 -0.47 70.21
CA LEU A 174 -4.71 -1.35 69.05
C LEU A 174 -6.04 -1.08 68.33
N GLY A 175 -7.11 -0.75 69.06
CA GLY A 175 -8.38 -0.34 68.46
C GLY A 175 -8.23 0.93 67.62
N SER A 176 -7.50 1.92 68.13
CA SER A 176 -7.22 3.18 67.41
C SER A 176 -6.32 2.95 66.20
N GLU A 177 -5.32 2.09 66.32
CA GLU A 177 -4.43 1.70 65.23
C GLU A 177 -5.19 0.98 64.10
N LEU A 178 -6.10 0.07 64.45
CA LEU A 178 -6.94 -0.65 63.49
C LEU A 178 -7.84 0.30 62.68
N ASP A 179 -8.42 1.32 63.32
CA ASP A 179 -9.24 2.33 62.65
C ASP A 179 -8.43 3.15 61.64
N VAL A 180 -7.18 3.50 61.96
CA VAL A 180 -6.27 4.19 61.02
C VAL A 180 -5.92 3.30 59.82
N MET A 181 -5.79 1.99 60.04
CA MET A 181 -5.46 1.02 58.99
C MET A 181 -6.69 0.54 58.19
N ALA A 182 -7.88 1.05 58.46
CA ALA A 182 -9.11 0.63 57.78
C ALA A 182 -9.03 0.87 56.26
N VAL A 183 -8.96 -0.21 55.49
CA VAL A 183 -8.93 -0.17 54.02
C VAL A 183 -10.35 -0.35 53.47
N SER A 184 -10.76 0.53 52.55
CA SER A 184 -12.03 0.41 51.81
C SER A 184 -12.09 -0.87 50.96
N ASN A 185 -13.28 -1.45 50.79
CA ASN A 185 -13.48 -2.73 50.11
C ASN A 185 -12.91 -2.74 48.68
N PHE A 186 -12.15 -3.80 48.34
CA PHE A 186 -11.48 -4.07 47.06
C PHE A 186 -12.45 -4.40 45.89
N SER A 187 -13.63 -3.77 45.82
CA SER A 187 -14.50 -4.00 44.68
C SER A 187 -13.84 -3.47 43.41
N VAL A 188 -13.79 -4.31 42.38
CA VAL A 188 -13.26 -3.99 41.04
C VAL A 188 -14.01 -2.78 40.45
N GLU A 189 -15.28 -2.60 40.80
CA GLU A 189 -16.13 -1.46 40.40
C GLU A 189 -15.63 -0.10 40.92
N LYS A 190 -14.81 -0.10 41.99
CA LYS A 190 -14.22 1.11 42.59
C LYS A 190 -12.77 1.33 42.18
N LEU A 191 -12.22 0.50 41.30
CA LEU A 191 -10.93 0.76 40.68
C LEU A 191 -11.17 1.68 39.48
N ASP A 192 -10.31 2.69 39.33
CA ASP A 192 -10.30 3.59 38.16
C ASP A 192 -9.80 2.82 36.92
N LEU A 193 -10.58 1.82 36.50
CA LEU A 193 -10.31 1.06 35.30
C LEU A 193 -10.67 1.93 34.10
N LEU A 194 -9.72 2.07 33.18
CA LEU A 194 -10.01 2.61 31.86
C LEU A 194 -11.17 1.81 31.27
N GLN A 195 -12.28 2.50 31.02
CA GLN A 195 -13.39 1.97 30.27
C GLN A 195 -12.89 1.84 28.83
N ILE A 196 -12.37 0.66 28.50
CA ILE A 196 -11.97 0.32 27.14
C ILE A 196 -13.28 0.21 26.36
N THR A 197 -13.79 1.34 25.89
CA THR A 197 -14.89 1.34 24.93
C THR A 197 -14.39 0.57 23.72
N GLU A 198 -15.13 -0.48 23.40
CA GLU A 198 -14.97 -1.44 22.32
C GLU A 198 -15.15 -0.78 20.94
N ASP A 199 -14.52 0.39 20.72
CA ASP A 199 -14.48 1.10 19.44
C ASP A 199 -13.19 0.75 18.66
N LEU A 200 -12.61 -0.43 18.92
CA LEU A 200 -11.64 -1.00 17.99
C LEU A 200 -12.41 -1.63 16.83
N PRO A 201 -12.18 -1.21 15.57
CA PRO A 201 -12.76 -1.91 14.44
C PRO A 201 -12.21 -3.35 14.42
N GLU A 202 -13.13 -4.33 14.42
CA GLU A 202 -12.87 -5.77 14.28
C GLU A 202 -11.86 -6.12 13.16
N ASP A 203 -11.74 -5.23 12.17
CA ASP A 203 -10.85 -5.33 11.02
C ASP A 203 -9.35 -5.15 11.35
N PHE A 204 -8.96 -4.72 12.55
CA PHE A 204 -7.54 -4.50 12.91
C PHE A 204 -6.72 -5.80 12.96
N PHE A 205 -7.37 -6.94 13.21
CA PHE A 205 -6.71 -8.26 13.28
C PHE A 205 -6.91 -9.12 12.02
N ALA A 206 -7.72 -8.68 11.05
CA ALA A 206 -8.20 -9.54 9.97
C ALA A 206 -7.34 -9.56 8.69
N LYS A 207 -6.16 -8.93 8.63
CA LYS A 207 -5.37 -8.94 7.38
C LYS A 207 -3.86 -8.96 7.59
N VAL A 208 -3.35 -10.13 7.94
CA VAL A 208 -2.03 -10.55 7.44
C VAL A 208 -2.23 -10.93 5.96
N PRO A 209 -1.59 -10.28 4.98
CA PRO A 209 -1.54 -10.83 3.64
C PRO A 209 -0.76 -12.13 3.73
N SER A 210 -1.47 -13.26 3.66
CA SER A 210 -0.87 -14.55 3.37
C SER A 210 -0.15 -14.41 2.03
N ALA A 211 1.17 -14.30 2.10
CA ALA A 211 2.04 -14.43 0.95
C ALA A 211 1.82 -15.83 0.39
N VAL A 212 1.03 -15.92 -0.68
CA VAL A 212 0.99 -17.09 -1.55
C VAL A 212 2.36 -17.15 -2.23
N ASN A 213 3.26 -17.87 -1.59
CA ASN A 213 4.32 -18.55 -2.32
C ASN A 213 3.66 -19.69 -3.08
N ASP A 214 3.79 -19.68 -4.40
CA ASP A 214 4.29 -20.85 -5.14
C ASP A 214 4.49 -20.48 -6.61
N THR A 215 5.74 -20.50 -7.05
CA THR A 215 6.27 -21.30 -8.17
C THR A 215 7.44 -20.55 -8.81
N GLY A 216 8.67 -21.06 -8.58
CA GLY A 216 9.88 -20.54 -9.20
C GLY A 216 11.14 -21.09 -8.54
N ASP A 217 11.31 -22.40 -8.66
CA ASP A 217 12.51 -23.17 -8.34
C ASP A 217 13.77 -22.57 -9.03
N GLU A 218 14.81 -22.26 -8.25
CA GLU A 218 16.18 -22.77 -8.41
C GLU A 218 17.23 -21.92 -7.66
N MET A 219 18.22 -22.63 -7.14
CA MET A 219 19.57 -22.18 -6.74
C MET A 219 19.83 -21.62 -5.33
N LYS A 220 20.30 -22.58 -4.51
CA LYS A 220 21.54 -22.58 -3.70
C LYS A 220 21.40 -22.43 -2.19
N ARG A 221 21.49 -23.61 -1.56
CA ARG A 221 22.06 -23.88 -0.24
C ARG A 221 23.40 -23.17 -0.03
N ALA A 222 23.51 -22.45 1.09
CA ALA A 222 24.66 -22.37 1.99
C ALA A 222 24.03 -21.98 3.35
N GLY A 223 24.08 -22.79 4.41
CA GLY A 223 25.29 -23.32 5.03
C GLY A 223 25.64 -22.43 6.22
N GLY A 224 24.93 -22.60 7.34
CA GLY A 224 25.17 -21.88 8.59
C GLY A 224 24.69 -22.71 9.78
N GLN A 225 25.60 -23.50 10.34
CA GLN A 225 25.48 -24.14 11.66
C GLN A 225 25.38 -23.04 12.73
N PHE A 226 24.41 -23.13 13.63
CA PHE A 226 24.46 -22.46 14.92
C PHE A 226 24.74 -23.53 15.97
N GLU A 227 25.87 -23.38 16.66
CA GLU A 227 26.26 -24.19 17.82
C GLU A 227 25.35 -23.86 19.00
N ASP A 228 24.89 -24.92 19.68
CA ASP A 228 24.18 -24.85 20.96
C ASP A 228 25.10 -24.23 22.03
N GLY A 229 24.70 -23.08 22.56
CA GLY A 229 25.30 -22.47 23.74
C GLY A 229 24.80 -23.18 24.99
N GLU A 230 25.68 -23.94 25.61
CA GLU A 230 25.54 -24.60 26.92
C GLU A 230 25.34 -23.56 28.04
N PHE A 231 24.42 -23.86 28.95
CA PHE A 231 24.10 -23.06 30.14
C PHE A 231 25.09 -23.37 31.27
N ASP A 232 25.76 -22.35 31.81
CA ASP A 232 26.39 -22.43 33.12
C ASP A 232 25.54 -21.65 34.14
N ILE A 233 25.01 -22.41 35.10
CA ILE A 233 24.48 -21.91 36.37
C ILE A 233 25.64 -22.03 37.36
N GLU A 234 26.13 -20.90 37.88
CA GLU A 234 27.03 -20.91 39.04
C GLU A 234 26.27 -20.37 40.27
N GLU A 235 26.58 -21.02 41.39
CA GLU A 235 25.92 -21.08 42.69
C GLU A 235 25.92 -19.76 43.50
#